data_AF-A0A843BRA2-F1
#
_entry.id   AF-A0A843BRA2-F1
#
_cell.length_a   1.000
_cell.length_b   1.000
_cell.length_c   1.000
_cell.angle_alpha   90.00
_cell.angle_beta   90.00
_cell.angle_gamma   90.00
#
_symmetry.space_group_name_H-M   'P 1'
#
loop_
_entity.id
_entity.type
_entity.pdbx_description
1 polymer ?
#
loop_
_entity_poly.entity_id
_entity_poly.type
_entity_poly.pdbx_seq_one_letter_code
_entity_poly.pdbx_strand_id
1 'polypeptide(L)'
;MSEEKEEPIQEEELQDNPEVLDLRKKLTGMSKDSMKKTTDEIRTEISQMSSKIKQLKKTREEYNSQARHHKSMRDNVSDEKFVQIEGIQDEANKHKELRDECNIQIKNNKERREILRDELRDAWDKVNELRQKYYKMKDEVGVLPEDLTNEIRDLEWKQQTESLDADEDAEITKRISELYEKAYTAHVIGFSSDELEIAINTAKKLSEEHEKAHLNVLHYHEEGQKHHQKMLDFYKQLDGMRTSGSGLHEKYLEARHSADISHQKIVEIYERIKINQYLMDMIDDEQIRRRQERSQKLKKERIEETKKKQTSSKRMTLEELKLLMGEDEE
;
A
#
# COMPACT_ATOMS: atom_id res chain seq x y z
N MET A 1 -6.90 23.12 -8.11
CA MET A 1 -7.05 23.33 -9.56
C MET A 1 -8.52 23.58 -9.81
N SER A 2 -8.89 24.85 -9.68
CA SER A 2 -9.26 25.71 -10.82
C SER A 2 -10.75 25.49 -11.07
N GLU A 3 -11.58 26.18 -10.28
CA GLU A 3 -12.90 26.56 -10.77
C GLU A 3 -12.63 27.39 -12.03
N GLU A 4 -12.61 26.74 -13.20
CA GLU A 4 -12.80 27.43 -14.46
C GLU A 4 -14.19 28.03 -14.36
N LYS A 5 -14.22 29.29 -13.92
CA LYS A 5 -15.34 30.17 -14.14
C LYS A 5 -15.43 30.32 -15.65
N GLU A 6 -16.19 29.46 -16.31
CA GLU A 6 -16.71 29.77 -17.63
C GLU A 6 -17.39 31.14 -17.49
N GLU A 7 -16.76 32.15 -18.10
CA GLU A 7 -17.22 33.52 -18.04
C GLU A 7 -18.62 33.55 -18.68
N PRO A 8 -19.60 34.21 -18.03
CA PRO A 8 -20.94 34.29 -18.60
C PRO A 8 -20.86 34.96 -19.96
N ILE A 9 -21.42 34.31 -21.00
CA ILE A 9 -21.50 34.83 -22.39
C ILE A 9 -21.82 36.32 -22.35
N GLN A 10 -20.96 37.15 -22.91
CA GLN A 10 -21.13 38.60 -22.88
C GLN A 10 -22.31 39.00 -23.79
N GLU A 11 -23.05 40.07 -23.47
CA GLU A 11 -24.23 40.48 -24.28
C GLU A 11 -23.87 40.75 -25.76
N GLU A 12 -22.64 41.17 -26.05
CA GLU A 12 -22.11 41.32 -27.41
C GLU A 12 -22.06 39.98 -28.17
N GLU A 13 -21.70 38.87 -27.52
CA GLU A 13 -21.64 37.54 -28.15
C GLU A 13 -23.03 36.96 -28.44
N LEU A 14 -24.07 37.38 -27.71
CA LEU A 14 -25.45 36.99 -28.01
C LEU A 14 -25.99 37.65 -29.29
N GLN A 15 -25.55 38.86 -29.62
CA GLN A 15 -26.03 39.59 -30.80
C GLN A 15 -25.59 38.94 -32.12
N ASP A 16 -24.41 38.31 -32.12
CA ASP A 16 -23.85 37.63 -33.28
C ASP A 16 -24.29 36.15 -33.40
N ASN A 17 -25.14 35.68 -32.48
CA ASN A 17 -25.62 34.31 -32.52
C ASN A 17 -26.49 34.06 -33.78
N PRO A 18 -26.26 32.96 -34.53
CA PRO A 18 -26.96 32.70 -35.79
C PRO A 18 -28.49 32.57 -35.63
N GLU A 19 -28.99 32.06 -34.50
CA GLU A 19 -30.43 31.97 -34.23
C GLU A 19 -31.05 33.36 -34.01
N VAL A 20 -30.30 34.24 -33.32
CA VAL A 20 -30.68 35.62 -33.06
C VAL A 20 -30.73 36.42 -34.36
N LEU A 21 -29.72 36.29 -35.22
CA LEU A 21 -29.66 36.94 -36.53
C LEU A 21 -30.78 36.47 -37.48
N ASP A 22 -31.11 35.17 -37.46
CA ASP A 22 -32.18 34.60 -38.28
C ASP A 22 -33.56 35.09 -37.83
N LEU A 23 -33.83 35.11 -36.52
CA LEU A 23 -35.08 35.63 -35.98
C LEU A 23 -35.25 37.12 -36.31
N ARG A 24 -34.18 37.92 -36.17
CA ARG A 24 -34.17 39.35 -36.51
C ARG A 24 -34.59 39.62 -37.95
N LYS A 25 -34.14 38.80 -38.91
CA LYS A 25 -34.53 38.91 -40.32
C LYS A 25 -36.02 38.57 -40.49
N LYS A 26 -36.48 37.47 -39.88
CA LYS A 26 -37.86 36.98 -40.00
C LYS A 26 -38.89 37.91 -39.34
N LEU A 27 -38.52 38.59 -38.24
CA LEU A 27 -39.38 39.48 -37.47
C LEU A 27 -40.03 40.60 -38.31
N THR A 28 -39.35 41.10 -39.35
CA THR A 28 -39.89 42.15 -40.24
C THR A 28 -41.16 41.72 -41.00
N GLY A 29 -41.33 40.43 -41.28
CA GLY A 29 -42.46 39.87 -42.03
C GLY A 29 -43.46 39.06 -41.21
N MET A 30 -43.20 38.80 -39.93
CA MET A 30 -44.06 37.94 -39.10
C MET A 30 -45.38 38.61 -38.71
N SER A 31 -46.47 37.83 -38.69
CA SER A 31 -47.77 38.26 -38.14
C SER A 31 -47.74 38.29 -36.60
N LYS A 32 -48.65 39.05 -35.99
CA LYS A 32 -48.79 39.14 -34.52
C LYS A 32 -49.08 37.78 -33.89
N ASP A 33 -49.92 36.97 -34.54
CA ASP A 33 -50.26 35.63 -34.04
C ASP A 33 -49.09 34.66 -34.16
N SER A 34 -48.29 34.78 -35.23
CA SER A 34 -47.05 34.00 -35.39
C SER A 34 -46.00 34.37 -34.35
N MET A 35 -45.81 35.68 -34.06
CA MET A 35 -44.91 36.12 -33.00
C MET A 35 -45.35 35.57 -31.64
N LYS A 36 -46.64 35.65 -31.31
CA LYS A 36 -47.18 35.11 -30.05
C LYS A 36 -46.96 33.60 -29.94
N LYS A 37 -47.19 32.85 -31.02
CA LYS A 37 -46.95 31.40 -31.05
C LYS A 37 -45.47 31.06 -30.81
N THR A 38 -44.55 31.78 -31.45
CA THR A 38 -43.10 31.59 -31.25
C THR A 38 -42.68 31.93 -29.81
N THR A 39 -43.20 33.00 -29.21
CA THR A 39 -42.99 33.34 -27.79
C THR A 39 -43.49 32.22 -26.87
N ASP A 40 -44.68 31.67 -27.13
CA ASP A 40 -45.25 30.58 -26.32
C ASP A 40 -44.41 29.29 -26.45
N GLU A 41 -43.92 28.95 -27.66
CA GLU A 41 -43.00 27.84 -27.90
C GLU A 41 -41.69 28.00 -27.13
N ILE A 42 -41.03 29.17 -27.24
CA ILE A 42 -39.80 29.47 -26.50
C ILE A 42 -40.02 29.41 -24.98
N ARG A 43 -41.16 29.89 -24.48
CA ARG A 43 -41.53 29.80 -23.06
C ARG A 43 -41.69 28.35 -22.61
N THR A 44 -42.28 27.48 -23.42
CA THR A 44 -42.37 26.05 -23.09
C THR A 44 -41.00 25.37 -23.06
N GLU A 45 -40.11 25.70 -24.00
CA GLU A 45 -38.73 25.20 -24.02
C GLU A 45 -37.96 25.65 -22.77
N ILE A 46 -38.03 26.93 -22.40
CA ILE A 46 -37.39 27.46 -21.18
C ILE A 46 -37.91 26.72 -19.95
N SER A 47 -39.22 26.42 -19.88
CA SER A 47 -39.80 25.67 -18.75
C SER A 47 -39.26 24.24 -18.67
N GLN A 48 -39.18 23.53 -19.79
CA GLN A 48 -38.61 22.18 -19.86
C GLN A 48 -37.12 22.17 -19.50
N MET A 49 -36.35 23.12 -20.02
CA MET A 49 -34.94 23.30 -19.70
C MET A 49 -34.73 23.61 -18.21
N SER A 50 -35.57 24.46 -17.63
CA SER A 50 -35.54 24.77 -16.19
C SER A 50 -35.83 23.55 -15.31
N SER A 51 -36.78 22.71 -15.72
CA SER A 51 -37.07 21.44 -15.06
C SER A 51 -35.87 20.48 -15.12
N LYS A 52 -35.22 20.40 -16.29
CA LYS A 52 -34.02 19.59 -16.50
C LYS A 52 -32.84 20.08 -15.65
N ILE A 53 -32.64 21.39 -15.53
CA ILE A 53 -31.65 21.99 -14.61
C ILE A 53 -31.94 21.57 -13.16
N LYS A 54 -33.20 21.59 -12.72
CA LYS A 54 -33.56 21.18 -11.35
C LYS A 54 -33.19 19.72 -11.09
N GLN A 55 -33.44 18.83 -12.05
CA GLN A 55 -33.04 17.43 -11.97
C GLN A 55 -31.52 17.27 -11.94
N LEU A 56 -30.80 17.93 -12.85
CA LEU A 56 -29.33 17.88 -12.90
C LEU A 56 -28.67 18.48 -11.65
N LYS A 57 -29.26 19.51 -11.03
CA LYS A 57 -28.79 20.05 -9.75
C LYS A 57 -28.93 19.03 -8.63
N LYS A 58 -30.03 18.27 -8.61
CA LYS A 58 -30.23 17.20 -7.62
C LYS A 58 -29.19 16.09 -7.81
N THR A 59 -28.97 15.63 -9.05
CA THR A 59 -27.96 14.59 -9.32
C THR A 59 -26.55 15.08 -9.01
N ARG A 60 -26.22 16.34 -9.35
CA ARG A 60 -24.93 16.95 -8.99
C ARG A 60 -24.73 16.99 -7.48
N GLU A 61 -25.75 17.36 -6.71
CA GLU A 61 -25.64 17.38 -5.24
C GLU A 61 -25.51 15.98 -4.65
N GLU A 62 -26.20 14.98 -5.21
CA GLU A 62 -26.02 13.57 -4.84
C GLU A 62 -24.58 13.11 -5.09
N TYR A 63 -24.00 13.36 -6.26
CA TYR A 63 -22.61 13.03 -6.55
C TYR A 63 -21.61 13.82 -5.70
N ASN A 64 -21.88 15.10 -5.42
CA ASN A 64 -21.07 15.90 -4.50
C ASN A 64 -21.13 15.36 -3.08
N SER A 65 -22.30 14.92 -2.62
CA SER A 65 -22.47 14.29 -1.31
C SER A 65 -21.69 12.97 -1.23
N GLN A 66 -21.76 12.13 -2.27
CA GLN A 66 -20.95 10.92 -2.37
C GLN A 66 -19.44 11.23 -2.39
N ALA A 67 -19.01 12.24 -3.15
CA ALA A 67 -17.61 12.68 -3.16
C ALA A 67 -17.16 13.18 -1.78
N ARG A 68 -18.00 13.98 -1.08
CA ARG A 68 -17.72 14.41 0.30
C ARG A 68 -17.64 13.22 1.26
N HIS A 69 -18.51 12.23 1.10
CA HIS A 69 -18.51 11.02 1.92
C HIS A 69 -17.22 10.20 1.68
N HIS A 70 -16.86 9.90 0.44
CA HIS A 70 -15.62 9.20 0.10
C HIS A 70 -14.37 9.99 0.53
N LYS A 71 -14.40 11.32 0.40
CA LYS A 71 -13.35 12.20 0.91
C LYS A 71 -13.25 12.13 2.44
N SER A 72 -14.36 12.20 3.17
CA SER A 72 -14.37 12.10 4.63
C SER A 72 -13.91 10.72 5.10
N MET A 73 -14.34 9.64 4.44
CA MET A 73 -13.87 8.28 4.71
C MET A 73 -12.39 8.06 4.36
N ARG A 74 -11.81 8.91 3.52
CA ARG A 74 -10.36 8.95 3.28
C ARG A 74 -9.65 9.81 4.33
N ASP A 75 -10.18 10.99 4.63
CA ASP A 75 -9.55 12.04 5.44
C ASP A 75 -9.65 11.80 6.95
N ASN A 76 -10.82 11.41 7.48
CA ASN A 76 -10.97 10.99 8.91
C ASN A 76 -10.13 9.75 9.24
N VAL A 77 -9.69 9.08 8.19
CA VAL A 77 -8.96 7.84 8.21
C VAL A 77 -7.47 8.11 7.96
N SER A 78 -7.07 9.32 7.57
CA SER A 78 -5.68 9.68 7.31
C SER A 78 -4.86 9.61 8.59
N ASP A 79 -5.16 10.41 9.61
CA ASP A 79 -4.28 10.51 10.79
C ASP A 79 -4.22 9.20 11.58
N GLU A 80 -5.37 8.55 11.81
CA GLU A 80 -5.42 7.25 12.49
C GLU A 80 -4.78 6.14 11.66
N LYS A 81 -5.00 6.08 10.33
CA LYS A 81 -4.31 5.07 9.52
C LYS A 81 -2.84 5.38 9.33
N PHE A 82 -2.40 6.63 9.31
CA PHE A 82 -0.97 6.95 9.23
C PHE A 82 -0.26 6.44 10.48
N VAL A 83 -0.83 6.67 11.66
CA VAL A 83 -0.32 6.10 12.92
C VAL A 83 -0.37 4.56 12.90
N GLN A 84 -1.46 3.95 12.40
CA GLN A 84 -1.54 2.49 12.26
C GLN A 84 -0.54 1.93 11.24
N ILE A 85 -0.33 2.61 10.12
CA ILE A 85 0.62 2.24 9.07
C ILE A 85 2.04 2.30 9.63
N GLU A 86 2.39 3.40 10.31
CA GLU A 86 3.68 3.57 10.96
C GLU A 86 3.88 2.48 12.03
N GLY A 87 2.88 2.24 12.89
CA GLY A 87 2.93 1.17 13.89
C GLY A 87 3.10 -0.23 13.29
N ILE A 88 2.35 -0.57 12.23
CA ILE A 88 2.50 -1.86 11.52
C ILE A 88 3.88 -1.96 10.86
N GLN A 89 4.38 -0.86 10.30
CA GLN A 89 5.70 -0.81 9.67
C GLN A 89 6.82 -0.99 10.70
N ASP A 90 6.68 -0.39 11.88
CA ASP A 90 7.61 -0.57 12.99
C ASP A 90 7.61 -2.02 13.49
N GLU A 91 6.43 -2.62 13.68
CA GLU A 91 6.34 -4.04 14.08
C GLU A 91 6.89 -4.99 13.00
N ALA A 92 6.67 -4.70 11.72
CA ALA A 92 7.28 -5.44 10.62
C ALA A 92 8.81 -5.32 10.63
N ASN A 93 9.34 -4.10 10.87
CA ASN A 93 10.77 -3.85 10.97
C ASN A 93 11.39 -4.56 12.18
N LYS A 94 10.73 -4.55 13.35
CA LYS A 94 11.18 -5.32 14.53
C LYS A 94 11.29 -6.81 14.21
N HIS A 95 10.29 -7.39 13.53
CA HIS A 95 10.37 -8.79 13.12
C HIS A 95 11.44 -9.07 12.07
N LYS A 96 11.72 -8.11 11.19
CA LYS A 96 12.86 -8.20 10.27
C LYS A 96 14.19 -8.21 11.01
N GLU A 97 14.38 -7.32 11.99
CA GLU A 97 15.58 -7.27 12.82
C GLU A 97 15.78 -8.58 13.60
N LEU A 98 14.72 -9.09 14.24
CA LEU A 98 14.75 -10.37 14.95
C LEU A 98 15.08 -11.55 14.02
N ARG A 99 14.55 -11.54 12.79
CA ARG A 99 14.90 -12.54 11.77
C ARG A 99 16.38 -12.45 11.40
N ASP A 100 16.89 -11.24 11.22
CA ASP A 100 18.29 -11.01 10.85
C ASP A 100 19.24 -11.39 11.99
N GLU A 101 18.86 -11.14 13.24
CA GLU A 101 19.56 -11.64 14.41
C GLU A 101 19.58 -13.18 14.45
N CYS A 102 18.43 -13.84 14.20
CA CYS A 102 18.37 -15.30 14.09
C CYS A 102 19.31 -15.81 12.99
N ASN A 103 19.39 -15.15 11.84
CA ASN A 103 20.31 -15.52 10.75
C ASN A 103 21.78 -15.41 11.17
N ILE A 104 22.15 -14.37 11.92
CA ILE A 104 23.49 -14.22 12.50
C ILE A 104 23.77 -15.37 13.47
N GLN A 105 22.83 -15.70 14.36
CA GLN A 105 22.98 -16.83 15.29
C GLN A 105 23.10 -18.17 14.57
N ILE A 106 22.34 -18.41 13.50
CA ILE A 106 22.45 -19.60 12.66
C ILE A 106 23.85 -19.69 12.06
N LYS A 107 24.40 -18.59 11.53
CA LYS A 107 25.73 -18.57 10.95
C LYS A 107 26.79 -18.90 12.01
N ASN A 108 26.76 -18.23 13.15
CA ASN A 108 27.73 -18.44 14.24
C ASN A 108 27.67 -19.88 14.79
N ASN A 109 26.47 -20.44 14.97
CA ASN A 109 26.33 -21.82 15.44
C ASN A 109 26.76 -22.84 14.36
N LYS A 110 26.59 -22.55 13.07
CA LYS A 110 27.12 -23.40 11.98
C LYS A 110 28.64 -23.40 11.96
N GLU A 111 29.28 -22.23 12.10
CA GLU A 111 30.74 -22.12 12.18
C GLU A 111 31.28 -22.84 13.41
N ARG A 112 30.67 -22.64 14.58
CA ARG A 112 31.02 -23.37 15.80
C ARG A 112 30.84 -24.88 15.64
N ARG A 113 29.76 -25.33 14.99
CA ARG A 113 29.51 -26.75 14.74
C ARG A 113 30.57 -27.36 13.82
N GLU A 114 31.06 -26.62 12.82
CA GLU A 114 32.12 -27.11 11.93
C GLU A 114 33.46 -27.25 12.68
N ILE A 115 33.84 -26.25 13.49
CA ILE A 115 35.03 -26.33 14.35
C ILE A 115 34.92 -27.52 15.31
N LEU A 116 33.78 -27.68 15.99
CA LEU A 116 33.55 -28.80 16.90
C LEU A 116 33.55 -30.16 16.18
N ARG A 117 33.14 -30.22 14.90
CA ARG A 117 33.21 -31.43 14.10
C ARG A 117 34.66 -31.83 13.82
N ASP A 118 35.50 -30.87 13.47
CA ASP A 118 36.92 -31.11 13.24
C ASP A 118 37.62 -31.53 14.54
N GLU A 119 37.38 -30.82 15.65
CA GLU A 119 37.90 -31.18 16.97
C GLU A 119 37.42 -32.57 17.44
N LEU A 120 36.15 -32.91 17.16
CA LEU A 120 35.59 -34.22 17.50
C LEU A 120 36.25 -35.33 16.68
N ARG A 121 36.55 -35.09 15.40
CA ARG A 121 37.28 -36.03 14.56
C ARG A 121 38.68 -36.28 15.11
N ASP A 122 39.43 -35.22 15.39
CA ASP A 122 40.78 -35.31 15.96
C ASP A 122 40.78 -36.02 17.33
N ALA A 123 39.78 -35.75 18.17
CA ALA A 123 39.61 -36.41 19.46
C ALA A 123 39.33 -37.92 19.30
N TRP A 124 38.48 -38.32 18.36
CA TRP A 124 38.20 -39.73 18.08
C TRP A 124 39.39 -40.45 17.45
N ASP A 125 40.14 -39.78 16.57
CA ASP A 125 41.37 -40.32 16.00
C ASP A 125 42.40 -40.59 17.12
N LYS A 126 42.57 -39.67 18.06
CA LYS A 126 43.42 -39.86 19.25
C LYS A 126 42.93 -41.00 20.15
N VAL A 127 41.62 -41.12 20.38
CA VAL A 127 41.04 -42.25 21.13
C VAL A 127 41.33 -43.57 20.42
N ASN A 128 41.23 -43.63 19.09
CA ASN A 128 41.51 -44.83 18.33
C ASN A 128 43.00 -45.22 18.37
N GLU A 129 43.90 -44.26 18.26
CA GLU A 129 45.35 -44.48 18.43
C GLU A 129 45.70 -45.02 19.82
N LEU A 130 45.16 -44.40 20.88
CA LEU A 130 45.37 -44.85 22.26
C LEU A 130 44.78 -46.24 22.49
N ARG A 131 43.60 -46.54 21.94
CA ARG A 131 43.02 -47.89 21.97
C ARG A 131 43.94 -48.91 21.30
N GLN A 132 44.46 -48.62 20.11
CA GLN A 132 45.36 -49.53 19.41
C GLN A 132 46.65 -49.78 20.20
N LYS A 133 47.24 -48.74 20.79
CA LYS A 133 48.42 -48.87 21.66
C LYS A 133 48.11 -49.73 22.88
N TYR A 134 46.99 -49.45 23.55
CA TYR A 134 46.54 -50.20 24.72
C TYR A 134 46.32 -51.69 24.40
N TYR A 135 45.63 -52.03 23.31
CA TYR A 135 45.40 -53.43 22.94
C TYR A 135 46.70 -54.17 22.57
N LYS A 136 47.61 -53.53 21.83
CA LYS A 136 48.93 -54.11 21.51
C LYS A 136 49.73 -54.43 22.78
N MET A 137 49.84 -53.46 23.69
CA MET A 137 50.55 -53.66 24.96
C MET A 137 49.87 -54.72 25.82
N LYS A 138 48.54 -54.76 25.86
CA LYS A 138 47.78 -55.76 26.61
C LYS A 138 48.00 -57.19 26.09
N ASP A 139 48.03 -57.37 24.77
CA ASP A 139 48.31 -58.67 24.14
C ASP A 139 49.75 -59.13 24.42
N GLU A 140 50.71 -58.21 24.56
CA GLU A 140 52.11 -58.50 24.90
C GLU A 140 52.30 -58.97 26.36
N VAL A 141 51.53 -58.42 27.32
CA VAL A 141 51.71 -58.71 28.75
C VAL A 141 51.10 -60.05 29.17
N GLY A 142 49.87 -60.37 28.74
CA GLY A 142 49.23 -61.69 28.88
C GLY A 142 49.07 -62.30 30.30
N VAL A 143 49.59 -61.68 31.36
CA VAL A 143 49.70 -62.22 32.74
C VAL A 143 49.29 -61.14 33.77
N LEU A 144 48.75 -61.54 34.93
CA LEU A 144 48.36 -60.57 35.98
C LEU A 144 49.60 -59.91 36.63
N PRO A 145 49.55 -58.58 36.91
CA PRO A 145 50.67 -57.84 37.51
C PRO A 145 51.13 -58.32 38.89
N GLU A 146 50.22 -58.89 39.69
CA GLU A 146 50.50 -59.39 41.03
C GLU A 146 51.28 -60.72 40.99
N ASP A 147 50.96 -61.57 40.02
CA ASP A 147 51.67 -62.83 39.77
C ASP A 147 53.09 -62.56 39.25
N LEU A 148 53.25 -61.57 38.36
CA LEU A 148 54.56 -61.11 37.87
C LEU A 148 55.48 -60.64 39.00
N THR A 149 54.94 -59.88 39.95
CA THR A 149 55.70 -59.31 41.07
C THR A 149 56.13 -60.39 42.07
N ASN A 150 55.24 -61.36 42.34
CA ASN A 150 55.55 -62.50 43.20
C ASN A 150 56.59 -63.42 42.54
N GLU A 151 56.48 -63.69 41.23
CA GLU A 151 57.45 -64.51 40.47
C GLU A 151 58.85 -63.87 40.45
N ILE A 152 58.94 -62.55 40.27
CA ILE A 152 60.22 -61.81 40.37
C ILE A 152 60.82 -61.97 41.77
N ARG A 153 60.03 -61.72 42.82
CA ARG A 153 60.51 -61.79 44.21
C ARG A 153 61.01 -63.20 44.56
N ASP A 154 60.30 -64.22 44.12
CA ASP A 154 60.65 -65.61 44.42
C ASP A 154 61.94 -66.03 43.66
N LEU A 155 62.12 -65.57 42.42
CA LEU A 155 63.36 -65.79 41.65
C LEU A 155 64.56 -65.00 42.19
N GLU A 156 64.37 -63.76 42.63
CA GLU A 156 65.41 -62.94 43.28
C GLU A 156 65.82 -63.54 44.63
N TRP A 157 64.86 -64.04 45.41
CA TRP A 157 65.14 -64.75 46.65
C TRP A 157 65.96 -66.02 46.38
N LYS A 158 65.60 -66.79 45.35
CA LYS A 158 66.34 -67.98 44.93
C LYS A 158 67.77 -67.64 44.52
N GLN A 159 67.97 -66.57 43.75
CA GLN A 159 69.29 -66.08 43.33
C GLN A 159 70.16 -65.63 44.53
N GLN A 160 69.55 -65.05 45.57
CA GLN A 160 70.28 -64.56 46.75
C GLN A 160 70.60 -65.66 47.79
N THR A 161 69.82 -66.74 47.83
CA THR A 161 69.88 -67.73 48.93
C THR A 161 70.42 -69.11 48.51
N GLU A 162 70.42 -69.44 47.22
CA GLU A 162 70.93 -70.72 46.71
C GLU A 162 72.30 -70.56 46.02
N SER A 163 73.18 -71.55 46.16
CA SER A 163 74.46 -71.60 45.43
C SER A 163 74.25 -72.21 44.04
N LEU A 164 73.93 -71.35 43.07
CA LEU A 164 73.63 -71.72 41.68
C LEU A 164 74.92 -71.92 40.85
N ASP A 165 74.85 -72.78 39.83
CA ASP A 165 75.90 -72.85 38.81
C ASP A 165 75.80 -71.64 37.85
N ALA A 166 76.90 -71.32 37.15
CA ALA A 166 76.98 -70.12 36.32
C ALA A 166 75.91 -70.07 35.20
N ASP A 167 75.52 -71.23 34.66
CA ASP A 167 74.49 -71.34 33.63
C ASP A 167 73.07 -71.15 34.20
N GLU A 168 72.80 -71.64 35.42
CA GLU A 168 71.49 -71.50 36.09
C GLU A 168 71.26 -70.07 36.57
N ASP A 169 72.31 -69.40 37.07
CA ASP A 169 72.27 -67.98 37.45
C ASP A 169 72.02 -67.08 36.22
N ALA A 170 72.60 -67.41 35.07
CA ALA A 170 72.34 -66.71 33.81
C ALA A 170 70.90 -66.89 33.33
N GLU A 171 70.31 -68.08 33.48
CA GLU A 171 68.92 -68.35 33.10
C GLU A 171 67.93 -67.64 34.03
N ILE A 172 68.17 -67.64 35.35
CA ILE A 172 67.37 -66.91 36.33
C ILE A 172 67.46 -65.39 36.07
N THR A 173 68.66 -64.86 35.82
CA THR A 173 68.85 -63.44 35.50
C THR A 173 68.11 -63.03 34.21
N LYS A 174 68.14 -63.89 33.19
CA LYS A 174 67.38 -63.68 31.96
C LYS A 174 65.88 -63.69 32.23
N ARG A 175 65.37 -64.63 33.03
CA ARG A 175 63.95 -64.72 33.38
C ARG A 175 63.47 -63.53 34.20
N ILE A 176 64.25 -63.10 35.19
CA ILE A 176 63.98 -61.89 35.99
C ILE A 176 63.91 -60.66 35.06
N SER A 177 64.84 -60.53 34.11
CA SER A 177 64.83 -59.43 33.14
C SER A 177 63.56 -59.45 32.27
N GLU A 178 63.15 -60.62 31.78
CA GLU A 178 61.89 -60.77 31.02
C GLU A 178 60.64 -60.44 31.84
N LEU A 179 60.63 -60.77 33.13
CA LEU A 179 59.52 -60.46 34.03
C LEU A 179 59.47 -58.97 34.39
N TYR A 180 60.63 -58.32 34.57
CA TYR A 180 60.69 -56.86 34.77
C TYR A 180 60.17 -56.09 33.55
N GLU A 181 60.52 -56.52 32.34
CA GLU A 181 59.95 -55.96 31.09
C GLU A 181 58.42 -56.12 31.03
N LYS A 182 57.89 -57.28 31.44
CA LYS A 182 56.45 -57.54 31.53
C LYS A 182 55.76 -56.71 32.63
N ALA A 183 56.40 -56.51 33.77
CA ALA A 183 55.87 -55.68 34.86
C ALA A 183 55.87 -54.19 34.48
N TYR A 184 56.93 -53.72 33.81
CA TYR A 184 57.01 -52.35 33.27
C TYR A 184 55.93 -52.09 32.22
N THR A 185 55.75 -53.00 31.27
CA THR A 185 54.67 -52.91 30.27
C THR A 185 53.28 -52.94 30.91
N ALA A 186 53.04 -53.78 31.93
CA ALA A 186 51.79 -53.76 32.71
C ALA A 186 51.51 -52.41 33.38
N HIS A 187 52.53 -51.77 33.96
CA HIS A 187 52.42 -50.44 34.55
C HIS A 187 52.10 -49.36 33.49
N VAL A 188 52.78 -49.40 32.34
CA VAL A 188 52.52 -48.49 31.21
C VAL A 188 51.10 -48.66 30.64
N ILE A 189 50.56 -49.88 30.62
CA ILE A 189 49.16 -50.15 30.25
C ILE A 189 48.18 -49.47 31.21
N GLY A 190 48.45 -49.50 32.52
CA GLY A 190 47.66 -48.82 33.54
C GLY A 190 47.59 -47.31 33.28
N PHE A 191 48.73 -46.65 33.09
CA PHE A 191 48.78 -45.22 32.72
C PHE A 191 48.07 -44.93 31.40
N SER A 192 48.25 -45.79 30.39
CA SER A 192 47.58 -45.66 29.09
C SER A 192 46.05 -45.83 29.19
N SER A 193 45.56 -46.57 30.19
CA SER A 193 44.13 -46.75 30.48
C SER A 193 43.51 -45.45 30.99
N ASP A 194 44.16 -44.78 31.94
CA ASP A 194 43.69 -43.49 32.49
C ASP A 194 43.71 -42.40 31.40
N GLU A 195 44.78 -42.34 30.59
CA GLU A 195 44.86 -41.44 29.44
C GLU A 195 43.75 -41.71 28.41
N LEU A 196 43.43 -42.98 28.16
CA LEU A 196 42.34 -43.38 27.28
C LEU A 196 40.98 -42.96 27.83
N GLU A 197 40.74 -43.11 29.13
CA GLU A 197 39.50 -42.68 29.77
C GLU A 197 39.31 -41.15 29.67
N ILE A 198 40.38 -40.38 29.92
CA ILE A 198 40.37 -38.93 29.77
C ILE A 198 40.05 -38.56 28.32
N ALA A 199 40.70 -39.19 27.33
CA ALA A 199 40.47 -38.93 25.91
C ALA A 199 39.03 -39.24 25.48
N ILE A 200 38.45 -40.34 25.99
CA ILE A 200 37.04 -40.70 25.74
C ILE A 200 36.10 -39.64 26.35
N ASN A 201 36.37 -39.20 27.58
CA ASN A 201 35.56 -38.19 28.24
C ASN A 201 35.64 -36.82 27.53
N THR A 202 36.80 -36.44 26.99
CA THR A 202 36.93 -35.23 26.17
C THR A 202 36.15 -35.34 24.86
N ALA A 203 36.21 -36.48 24.17
CA ALA A 203 35.45 -36.70 22.94
C ALA A 203 33.93 -36.68 23.19
N LYS A 204 33.47 -37.26 24.31
CA LYS A 204 32.05 -37.19 24.71
C LYS A 204 31.58 -35.75 24.96
N LYS A 205 32.36 -34.95 25.70
CA LYS A 205 32.03 -33.53 25.93
C LYS A 205 31.94 -32.74 24.62
N LEU A 206 32.91 -32.92 23.71
CA LEU A 206 32.88 -32.28 22.39
C LEU A 206 31.65 -32.73 21.58
N SER A 207 31.25 -34.01 21.68
CA SER A 207 30.04 -34.51 21.03
C SER A 207 28.76 -33.86 21.58
N GLU A 208 28.67 -33.66 22.90
CA GLU A 208 27.54 -32.95 23.52
C GLU A 208 27.48 -31.49 23.08
N GLU A 209 28.63 -30.81 23.01
CA GLU A 209 28.70 -29.43 22.51
C GLU A 209 28.33 -29.31 21.03
N HIS A 210 28.78 -30.25 20.20
CA HIS A 210 28.43 -30.31 18.78
C HIS A 210 26.92 -30.48 18.59
N GLU A 211 26.30 -31.40 19.35
CA GLU A 211 24.85 -31.62 19.31
C GLU A 211 24.08 -30.39 19.78
N LYS A 212 24.54 -29.73 20.85
CA LYS A 212 23.95 -28.47 21.30
C LYS A 212 24.02 -27.38 20.23
N ALA A 213 25.15 -27.24 19.53
CA ALA A 213 25.28 -26.31 18.41
C ALA A 213 24.32 -26.67 17.26
N HIS A 214 24.13 -27.96 16.97
CA HIS A 214 23.16 -28.42 15.98
C HIS A 214 21.71 -28.05 16.37
N LEU A 215 21.30 -28.34 17.61
CA LEU A 215 19.98 -28.01 18.13
C LEU A 215 19.72 -26.50 18.12
N ASN A 216 20.72 -25.69 18.47
CA ASN A 216 20.61 -24.23 18.39
C ASN A 216 20.36 -23.76 16.95
N VAL A 217 21.04 -24.33 15.96
CA VAL A 217 20.79 -23.99 14.53
C VAL A 217 19.33 -24.28 14.16
N LEU A 218 18.79 -25.42 14.58
CA LEU A 218 17.39 -25.77 14.30
C LEU A 218 16.42 -24.80 15.00
N HIS A 219 16.67 -24.50 16.27
CA HIS A 219 15.87 -23.57 17.06
C HIS A 219 15.82 -22.17 16.42
N TYR A 220 16.97 -21.58 16.08
CA TYR A 220 17.01 -20.27 15.44
C TYR A 220 16.45 -20.28 14.03
N HIS A 221 16.50 -21.42 13.32
CA HIS A 221 15.84 -21.56 12.03
C HIS A 221 14.32 -21.52 12.16
N GLU A 222 13.75 -22.23 13.14
CA GLU A 222 12.31 -22.19 13.43
C GLU A 222 11.86 -20.80 13.89
N GLU A 223 12.57 -20.17 14.82
CA GLU A 223 12.27 -18.81 15.28
C GLU A 223 12.40 -17.79 14.15
N GLY A 224 13.47 -17.88 13.34
CA GLY A 224 13.65 -17.04 12.15
C GLY A 224 12.50 -17.18 11.16
N GLN A 225 12.00 -18.40 10.93
CA GLN A 225 10.85 -18.64 10.06
C GLN A 225 9.55 -18.06 10.64
N LYS A 226 9.33 -18.16 11.96
CA LYS A 226 8.17 -17.53 12.62
C LYS A 226 8.21 -16.01 12.47
N HIS A 227 9.36 -15.38 12.69
CA HIS A 227 9.52 -13.94 12.52
C HIS A 227 9.33 -13.53 11.05
N HIS A 228 9.84 -14.31 10.10
CA HIS A 228 9.61 -14.08 8.69
C HIS A 228 8.13 -14.14 8.32
N GLN A 229 7.40 -15.15 8.81
CA GLN A 229 5.96 -15.27 8.55
C GLN A 229 5.18 -14.09 9.13
N LYS A 230 5.44 -13.72 10.39
CA LYS A 230 4.80 -12.56 11.04
C LYS A 230 5.07 -11.26 10.27
N MET A 231 6.32 -11.04 9.86
CA MET A 231 6.71 -9.90 9.03
C MET A 231 5.91 -9.86 7.72
N LEU A 232 5.75 -10.98 7.02
CA LEU A 232 4.94 -11.06 5.80
C LEU A 232 3.47 -10.74 6.06
N ASP A 233 2.91 -11.21 7.18
CA ASP A 233 1.51 -10.95 7.52
C ASP A 233 1.28 -9.47 7.83
N PHE A 234 2.24 -8.77 8.44
CA PHE A 234 2.19 -7.32 8.60
C PHE A 234 2.29 -6.57 7.26
N TYR A 235 3.17 -6.99 6.35
CA TYR A 235 3.23 -6.38 5.01
C TYR A 235 1.94 -6.60 4.21
N LYS A 236 1.31 -7.78 4.30
CA LYS A 236 0.00 -8.02 3.68
C LYS A 236 -1.08 -7.09 4.23
N GLN A 237 -1.09 -6.86 5.54
CA GLN A 237 -2.02 -5.91 6.16
C GLN A 237 -1.78 -4.49 5.63
N LEU A 238 -0.52 -4.07 5.55
CA LEU A 238 -0.13 -2.77 5.02
C LEU A 238 -0.59 -2.59 3.55
N ASP A 239 -0.37 -3.59 2.70
CA ASP A 239 -0.82 -3.56 1.31
C ASP A 239 -2.34 -3.53 1.21
N GLY A 240 -3.06 -4.30 2.04
CA GLY A 240 -4.51 -4.24 2.13
C GLY A 240 -5.04 -2.84 2.48
N MET A 241 -4.38 -2.15 3.42
CA MET A 241 -4.72 -0.77 3.79
C MET A 241 -4.46 0.21 2.65
N ARG A 242 -3.33 0.06 1.93
CA ARG A 242 -3.01 0.88 0.75
C ARG A 242 -4.05 0.70 -0.35
N THR A 243 -4.38 -0.53 -0.71
CA THR A 243 -5.39 -0.82 -1.75
C THR A 243 -6.76 -0.29 -1.35
N SER A 244 -7.16 -0.43 -0.09
CA SER A 244 -8.40 0.14 0.43
C SER A 244 -8.43 1.68 0.29
N GLY A 245 -7.32 2.35 0.63
CA GLY A 245 -7.16 3.79 0.47
C GLY A 245 -7.23 4.25 -1.00
N SER A 246 -6.51 3.58 -1.89
CA SER A 246 -6.54 3.84 -3.33
C SER A 246 -7.94 3.66 -3.92
N GLY A 247 -8.67 2.61 -3.54
CA GLY A 247 -10.04 2.38 -3.99
C GLY A 247 -11.03 3.44 -3.52
N LEU A 248 -10.86 3.99 -2.32
CA LEU A 248 -11.65 5.13 -1.86
C LEU A 248 -11.32 6.42 -2.65
N HIS A 249 -10.04 6.61 -3.00
CA HIS A 249 -9.63 7.75 -3.80
C HIS A 249 -10.17 7.67 -5.24
N GLU A 250 -10.14 6.49 -5.85
CA GLU A 250 -10.72 6.25 -7.18
C GLU A 250 -12.23 6.56 -7.20
N LYS A 251 -12.99 6.04 -6.22
CA LYS A 251 -14.42 6.36 -6.06
C LYS A 251 -14.69 7.85 -5.84
N TYR A 252 -13.81 8.53 -5.10
CA TYR A 252 -13.89 9.99 -4.94
C TYR A 252 -13.71 10.71 -6.28
N LEU A 253 -12.73 10.30 -7.09
CA LEU A 253 -12.48 10.90 -8.40
C LEU A 253 -13.64 10.66 -9.37
N GLU A 254 -14.20 9.44 -9.38
CA GLU A 254 -15.35 9.08 -10.21
C GLU A 254 -16.61 9.90 -9.84
N ALA A 255 -16.91 10.01 -8.54
CA ALA A 255 -18.03 10.81 -8.06
C ALA A 255 -17.85 12.30 -8.40
N ARG A 256 -16.63 12.81 -8.27
CA ARG A 256 -16.31 14.20 -8.64
C ARG A 256 -16.47 14.44 -10.14
N HIS A 257 -15.92 13.54 -10.97
CA HIS A 257 -16.06 13.62 -12.42
C HIS A 257 -17.53 13.60 -12.86
N SER A 258 -18.35 12.74 -12.24
CA SER A 258 -19.79 12.67 -12.51
C SER A 258 -20.54 13.95 -12.10
N ALA A 259 -20.13 14.59 -11.00
CA ALA A 259 -20.64 15.88 -10.59
C ALA A 259 -20.24 17.00 -11.58
N ASP A 260 -19.01 16.97 -12.08
CA ASP A 260 -18.49 17.94 -13.06
C ASP A 260 -19.22 17.81 -14.40
N ILE A 261 -19.45 16.59 -14.91
CA ILE A 261 -20.29 16.35 -16.11
C ILE A 261 -21.71 16.91 -15.92
N SER A 262 -22.30 16.69 -14.73
CA SER A 262 -23.63 17.23 -14.42
C SER A 262 -23.61 18.76 -14.38
N HIS A 263 -22.51 19.36 -13.90
CA HIS A 263 -22.34 20.81 -13.87
C HIS A 263 -22.19 21.40 -15.27
N GLN A 264 -21.37 20.80 -16.13
CA GLN A 264 -21.18 21.24 -17.51
C GLN A 264 -22.50 21.26 -18.28
N LYS A 265 -23.30 20.19 -18.17
CA LYS A 265 -24.65 20.15 -18.75
C LYS A 265 -25.59 21.22 -18.20
N ILE A 266 -25.44 21.61 -16.94
CA ILE A 266 -26.22 22.70 -16.36
C ILE A 266 -25.81 24.03 -17.00
N VAL A 267 -24.52 24.28 -17.21
CA VAL A 267 -24.01 25.49 -17.85
C VAL A 267 -24.53 25.60 -19.29
N GLU A 268 -24.39 24.54 -20.09
CA GLU A 268 -24.92 24.48 -21.47
C GLU A 268 -26.41 24.83 -21.55
N ILE A 269 -27.21 24.31 -20.62
CA ILE A 269 -28.66 24.61 -20.58
C ILE A 269 -28.91 26.06 -20.15
N TYR A 270 -28.11 26.61 -19.22
CA TYR A 270 -28.22 28.02 -18.82
C TYR A 270 -27.91 28.96 -19.98
N GLU A 271 -26.86 28.67 -20.76
CA GLU A 271 -26.52 29.42 -21.97
C GLU A 271 -27.66 29.39 -22.98
N ARG A 272 -28.26 28.21 -23.20
CA ARG A 272 -29.42 28.08 -24.09
C ARG A 272 -30.63 28.86 -23.60
N ILE A 273 -30.92 28.84 -22.29
CA ILE A 273 -32.00 29.65 -21.69
C ILE A 273 -31.73 31.13 -21.93
N LYS A 274 -30.48 31.60 -21.78
CA LYS A 274 -30.11 33.00 -22.00
C LYS A 274 -30.35 33.44 -23.44
N ILE A 275 -30.00 32.60 -24.42
CA ILE A 275 -30.30 32.83 -25.84
C ILE A 275 -31.82 32.91 -26.05
N ASN A 276 -32.57 31.93 -25.53
CA ASN A 276 -34.04 31.91 -25.64
C ASN A 276 -34.71 33.14 -25.00
N GLN A 277 -34.17 33.64 -23.88
CA GLN A 277 -34.63 34.88 -23.25
C GLN A 277 -34.37 36.09 -24.16
N TYR A 278 -33.17 36.20 -24.74
CA TYR A 278 -32.85 37.28 -25.68
C TYR A 278 -33.75 37.27 -26.93
N LEU A 279 -34.08 36.08 -27.46
CA LEU A 279 -35.03 35.93 -28.56
C LEU A 279 -36.44 36.42 -28.19
N MET A 280 -36.89 36.15 -26.96
CA MET A 280 -38.17 36.65 -26.45
C MET A 280 -38.19 38.17 -26.34
N ASP A 281 -37.14 38.75 -25.75
CA ASP A 281 -37.00 40.20 -25.60
C ASP A 281 -37.03 40.90 -26.96
N MET A 282 -36.36 40.34 -27.97
CA MET A 282 -36.41 40.86 -29.34
C MET A 282 -37.81 40.82 -29.95
N ILE A 283 -38.60 39.76 -29.70
CA ILE A 283 -39.98 39.68 -30.17
C ILE A 283 -40.85 40.73 -29.46
N ASP A 284 -40.67 40.90 -28.15
CA ASP A 284 -41.42 41.86 -27.35
C ASP A 284 -41.11 43.31 -27.78
N ASP A 285 -39.83 43.65 -28.00
CA ASP A 285 -39.40 44.94 -28.54
C ASP A 285 -40.03 45.25 -29.90
N GLU A 286 -40.06 44.28 -30.81
CA GLU A 286 -40.71 44.43 -32.11
C GLU A 286 -42.22 44.64 -31.98
N GLN A 287 -42.87 43.92 -31.04
CA GLN A 287 -44.29 44.13 -30.78
C GLN A 287 -44.58 45.51 -30.19
N ILE A 288 -43.72 46.01 -29.29
CA ILE A 288 -43.83 47.36 -28.72
C ILE A 288 -43.68 48.39 -29.83
N ARG A 289 -42.65 48.27 -30.68
CA ARG A 289 -42.42 49.14 -31.84
C ARG A 289 -43.64 49.20 -32.76
N ARG A 290 -44.20 48.04 -33.14
CA ARG A 290 -45.40 47.97 -33.99
C ARG A 290 -46.64 48.57 -33.32
N ARG A 291 -46.80 48.42 -32.00
CA ARG A 291 -47.90 49.07 -31.26
C ARG A 291 -47.74 50.59 -31.25
N GLN A 292 -46.53 51.08 -31.02
CA GLN A 292 -46.22 52.51 -31.05
C GLN A 292 -46.46 53.09 -32.45
N GLU A 293 -45.99 52.44 -33.51
CA GLU A 293 -46.24 52.86 -34.91
C GLU A 293 -47.74 52.89 -35.25
N ARG A 294 -48.50 51.87 -34.83
CA ARG A 294 -49.96 51.84 -35.01
C ARG A 294 -50.64 52.98 -34.25
N SER A 295 -50.24 53.22 -33.00
CA SER A 295 -50.76 54.33 -32.18
C SER A 295 -50.45 55.67 -32.83
N GLN A 296 -49.22 55.88 -33.32
CA GLN A 296 -48.83 57.09 -34.02
C GLN A 296 -49.59 57.27 -35.34
N LYS A 297 -49.80 56.20 -36.13
CA LYS A 297 -50.63 56.25 -37.35
C LYS A 297 -52.07 56.63 -37.02
N LEU A 298 -52.68 55.99 -36.02
CA LEU A 298 -54.03 56.30 -35.58
C LEU A 298 -54.15 57.75 -35.09
N LYS A 299 -53.15 58.24 -34.33
CA LYS A 299 -53.06 59.64 -33.93
C LYS A 299 -52.98 60.57 -35.17
N LYS A 300 -52.13 60.27 -36.15
CA LYS A 300 -52.01 61.04 -37.40
C LYS A 300 -53.30 61.05 -38.21
N GLU A 301 -53.97 59.91 -38.36
CA GLU A 301 -55.27 59.80 -39.04
C GLU A 301 -56.35 60.62 -38.32
N ARG A 302 -56.43 60.53 -36.98
CA ARG A 302 -57.34 61.37 -36.18
C ARG A 302 -57.03 62.86 -36.33
N ILE A 303 -55.77 63.25 -36.37
CA ILE A 303 -55.36 64.64 -36.64
C ILE A 303 -55.78 65.07 -38.06
N GLU A 304 -55.59 64.23 -39.08
CA GLU A 304 -56.00 64.55 -40.46
C GLU A 304 -57.52 64.64 -40.62
N GLU A 305 -58.29 63.74 -40.03
CA GLU A 305 -59.75 63.81 -40.00
C GLU A 305 -60.23 65.09 -39.31
N THR A 306 -59.57 65.47 -38.23
CA THR A 306 -59.87 66.69 -37.49
C THR A 306 -59.54 67.93 -38.31
N LYS A 307 -58.39 67.96 -39.00
CA LYS A 307 -58.04 69.01 -39.98
C LYS A 307 -59.07 69.12 -41.12
N LYS A 308 -59.57 67.98 -41.63
CA LYS A 308 -60.62 67.96 -42.66
C LYS A 308 -61.97 68.49 -42.13
N LYS A 309 -62.32 68.22 -40.87
CA LYS A 309 -63.52 68.78 -40.20
C LYS A 309 -63.39 70.29 -39.98
N GLN A 310 -62.19 70.77 -39.67
CA GLN A 310 -61.88 72.20 -39.55
C GLN A 310 -62.04 72.93 -40.89
N THR A 311 -61.50 72.39 -41.97
CA THR A 311 -61.62 73.01 -43.31
C THR A 311 -63.03 72.95 -43.90
N SER A 312 -63.87 72.02 -43.44
CA SER A 312 -65.29 71.88 -43.84
C SER A 312 -66.28 72.61 -42.93
N SER A 313 -65.83 73.45 -41.98
CA SER A 313 -66.66 74.24 -41.04
C SER A 313 -67.73 73.42 -40.30
N LYS A 314 -67.45 72.14 -40.03
CA LYS A 314 -68.33 71.24 -39.27
C LYS A 314 -68.03 71.39 -37.77
N ARG A 315 -69.06 71.34 -36.91
CA ARG A 315 -68.88 71.47 -35.44
C ARG A 315 -67.87 70.42 -34.94
N MET A 316 -66.84 70.88 -34.24
CA MET A 316 -65.81 70.04 -33.61
C MET A 316 -66.10 69.86 -32.12
N THR A 317 -65.67 68.73 -31.56
CA THR A 317 -65.70 68.48 -30.11
C THR A 317 -64.45 69.01 -29.40
N LEU A 318 -64.52 69.23 -28.08
CA LEU A 318 -63.43 69.81 -27.28
C LEU A 318 -62.15 68.97 -27.33
N GLU A 319 -62.27 67.63 -27.34
CA GLU A 319 -61.12 66.73 -27.46
C GLU A 319 -60.48 66.76 -28.85
N GLU A 320 -61.26 66.91 -29.90
CA GLU A 320 -60.75 67.07 -31.27
C GLU A 320 -59.97 68.39 -31.42
N LEU A 321 -60.40 69.46 -30.74
CA LEU A 321 -59.70 70.74 -30.74
C LEU A 321 -58.35 70.67 -30.00
N LYS A 322 -58.30 70.01 -28.85
CA LYS A 322 -57.05 69.78 -28.07
C LYS A 322 -56.02 68.96 -28.86
N LEU A 323 -56.47 67.91 -29.54
CA LEU A 323 -55.66 67.05 -30.40
C LEU A 323 -55.01 67.83 -31.57
N LEU A 324 -55.65 68.91 -32.04
CA LEU A 324 -55.15 69.76 -33.13
C LEU A 324 -54.16 70.84 -32.64
N MET A 325 -54.33 71.35 -31.42
CA MET A 325 -53.43 72.34 -30.81
C MET A 325 -52.15 71.72 -30.22
N GLY A 326 -52.06 70.39 -30.18
CA GLY A 326 -50.90 69.68 -29.64
C GLY A 326 -50.88 69.62 -28.10
N GLU A 327 -52.02 69.83 -27.43
CA GLU A 327 -52.11 69.81 -25.96
C GLU A 327 -52.33 68.39 -25.37
N ASP A 328 -52.13 67.33 -26.17
CA ASP A 328 -52.18 65.93 -25.71
C ASP A 328 -50.79 65.43 -25.24
N GLU A 329 -50.07 66.24 -24.46
CA GLU A 329 -48.91 65.78 -23.70
C GLU A 329 -49.25 65.82 -22.21
N GLU A 330 -49.89 64.74 -21.74
CA GLU A 330 -49.68 64.15 -20.42
C GLU A 330 -49.85 62.63 -20.49
#